data_AF-A0A0L0W603-F1
#
_entry.id   AF-A0A0L0W603-F1
#
_cell.length_a   1.000
_cell.length_b   1.000
_cell.length_c   1.000
_cell.angle_alpha   90.00
_cell.angle_beta   90.00
_cell.angle_gamma   90.00
#
_symmetry.space_group_name_H-M   'P 1'
#
loop_
_entity.id
_entity.type
_entity.pdbx_description
1 polymer ?
#
loop_
_entity_poly.entity_id
_entity_poly.type
_entity_poly.pdbx_seq_one_letter_code
_entity_poly.pdbx_strand_id
1 'polypeptide(L)'
;MSENIDPNRSNLLYKMDDKPSIGLSIILALQHIVTAFGGIVAVPLVIGQALGLSVPDLAFLVSATIFVSGITTFIQAKGVGPVGARVPCIMGTDFTFVAPSLAVALPAAAGGMGLGLPGLFGATIMGSFSEMILSRFLKPLMRFFPPIVTGTVVTLIGTTLLPVAMDWAAGGAGAKDYGSLRNVIISIVVLLIIIFLNRYGKGMIGSASVLIGIVIGYIICYPL
;
A
#
# COMPACT_ATOMS: atom_id res chain seq x y z
N MET A 1 -28.01 1.57 -15.49
CA MET A 1 -27.44 0.89 -16.66
C MET A 1 -27.02 -0.50 -16.20
N SER A 2 -27.96 -1.45 -16.16
CA SER A 2 -27.65 -2.85 -15.89
C SER A 2 -27.09 -3.43 -17.17
N GLU A 3 -25.77 -3.46 -17.29
CA GLU A 3 -25.13 -4.29 -18.30
C GLU A 3 -25.55 -5.74 -18.01
N ASN A 4 -26.26 -6.34 -18.97
CA ASN A 4 -26.45 -7.78 -19.03
C ASN A 4 -25.07 -8.40 -19.24
N ILE A 5 -24.40 -8.72 -18.13
CA ILE A 5 -23.15 -9.47 -18.14
C ILE A 5 -23.52 -10.89 -18.58
N ASP A 6 -23.22 -11.20 -19.83
CA ASP A 6 -23.34 -12.54 -20.40
C ASP A 6 -22.62 -13.56 -19.48
N PRO A 7 -23.33 -14.51 -18.86
CA PRO A 7 -22.76 -15.42 -17.87
C PRO A 7 -21.69 -16.36 -18.45
N ASN A 8 -21.54 -16.43 -19.78
CA ASN A 8 -20.53 -17.23 -20.46
C ASN A 8 -19.25 -16.47 -20.83
N ARG A 9 -19.12 -15.18 -20.50
CA ARG A 9 -17.93 -14.37 -20.85
C ARG A 9 -16.86 -14.25 -19.76
N SER A 10 -17.10 -14.71 -18.53
CA SER A 10 -16.08 -14.63 -17.49
C SER A 10 -15.29 -15.96 -17.42
N ASN A 11 -14.04 -15.97 -17.88
CA ASN A 11 -13.06 -17.05 -17.61
C ASN A 11 -12.65 -17.11 -16.13
N LEU A 12 -13.58 -16.90 -15.20
CA LEU A 12 -13.35 -16.92 -13.77
C LEU A 12 -13.55 -18.34 -13.26
N LEU A 13 -12.52 -18.87 -12.58
CA LEU A 13 -12.60 -20.19 -11.93
C LEU A 13 -13.58 -20.21 -10.75
N TYR A 14 -13.77 -19.06 -10.09
CA TYR A 14 -14.72 -18.87 -8.99
C TYR A 14 -15.44 -17.53 -9.14
N LYS A 15 -16.75 -17.53 -8.90
CA LYS A 15 -17.58 -16.33 -8.78
C LYS A 15 -17.47 -15.74 -7.37
N MET A 16 -18.01 -14.53 -7.21
CA MET A 16 -17.87 -13.75 -5.97
C MET A 16 -18.44 -14.44 -4.72
N ASP A 17 -19.54 -15.17 -4.88
CA ASP A 17 -20.23 -15.89 -3.80
C ASP A 17 -19.81 -17.36 -3.67
N ASP A 18 -18.92 -17.83 -4.56
CA ASP A 18 -18.46 -19.22 -4.54
C ASP A 18 -17.54 -19.46 -3.34
N LYS A 19 -17.69 -20.62 -2.71
CA LYS A 19 -16.89 -21.04 -1.55
C LYS A 19 -15.92 -22.14 -1.97
N PRO A 20 -14.66 -21.81 -2.30
CA PRO A 20 -13.66 -22.83 -2.57
C PRO A 20 -13.43 -23.72 -1.34
N SER A 21 -12.76 -24.86 -1.53
CA SER A 21 -12.40 -25.73 -0.41
C SER A 21 -11.61 -24.95 0.63
N ILE A 22 -11.74 -25.33 1.91
CA ILE A 22 -11.10 -24.60 3.02
C ILE A 22 -9.59 -24.52 2.82
N GLY A 23 -8.95 -25.61 2.37
CA GLY A 23 -7.52 -25.63 2.08
C GLY A 23 -7.13 -24.65 0.98
N LEU A 24 -7.89 -24.60 -0.13
CA LEU A 24 -7.64 -23.64 -1.20
C LEU A 24 -7.89 -22.20 -0.74
N SER A 25 -8.93 -21.97 0.06
CA SER A 25 -9.25 -20.65 0.63
C SER A 25 -8.11 -20.10 1.50
N ILE A 26 -7.49 -20.96 2.32
CA ILE A 26 -6.33 -20.58 3.14
C ILE A 26 -5.14 -20.20 2.26
N ILE A 27 -4.84 -21.00 1.23
CA ILE A 27 -3.74 -20.71 0.31
C ILE A 27 -3.97 -19.38 -0.44
N LEU A 28 -5.18 -19.16 -0.95
CA LEU A 28 -5.55 -17.91 -1.63
C LEU A 28 -5.50 -16.71 -0.68
N ALA A 29 -5.95 -16.87 0.57
CA ALA A 29 -5.87 -15.82 1.58
C ALA A 29 -4.41 -15.44 1.89
N LEU A 30 -3.53 -16.45 2.05
CA LEU A 30 -2.09 -16.21 2.22
C LEU A 30 -1.49 -15.49 1.02
N GLN A 31 -1.85 -15.89 -0.20
CA GLN A 31 -1.40 -15.22 -1.42
C GLN A 31 -1.82 -13.74 -1.45
N HIS A 32 -3.06 -13.44 -1.08
CA HIS A 32 -3.55 -12.07 -1.00
C HIS A 32 -2.78 -11.23 0.04
N ILE A 33 -2.51 -11.79 1.22
CA ILE A 33 -1.71 -11.12 2.25
C ILE A 33 -0.31 -10.82 1.73
N VAL A 34 0.36 -11.82 1.16
CA VAL A 34 1.74 -11.67 0.65
C VAL A 34 1.83 -10.62 -0.45
N THR A 35 0.81 -10.54 -1.31
CA THR A 35 0.77 -9.57 -2.41
C THR A 35 0.52 -8.15 -1.91
N ALA A 36 -0.39 -7.98 -0.94
CA ALA A 36 -0.76 -6.67 -0.43
C ALA A 36 0.24 -6.09 0.59
N PHE A 37 1.01 -6.97 1.27
CA PHE A 37 1.90 -6.60 2.37
C PHE A 37 2.82 -5.43 2.03
N GLY A 38 3.52 -5.49 0.88
CA GLY A 38 4.46 -4.44 0.48
C GLY A 38 3.83 -3.06 0.34
N GLY A 39 2.60 -2.98 -0.18
CA GLY A 39 1.86 -1.72 -0.29
C GLY A 39 1.42 -1.19 1.08
N ILE A 40 0.92 -2.08 1.95
CA ILE A 40 0.39 -1.70 3.27
C ILE A 40 1.48 -1.12 4.16
N VAL A 41 2.68 -1.72 4.18
CA VAL A 41 3.76 -1.32 5.09
C VAL A 41 4.56 -0.12 4.59
N ALA A 42 4.55 0.18 3.29
CA ALA A 42 5.38 1.23 2.73
C ALA A 42 5.01 2.63 3.27
N VAL A 43 3.74 3.01 3.24
CA VAL A 43 3.29 4.34 3.68
C VAL A 43 3.67 4.68 5.13
N PRO A 44 3.39 3.85 6.15
CA PRO A 44 3.79 4.15 7.53
C PRO A 44 5.32 4.19 7.69
N LEU A 45 6.07 3.39 6.91
CA LEU A 45 7.53 3.47 6.89
C LEU A 45 8.03 4.81 6.35
N VAL A 46 7.46 5.29 5.23
CA VAL A 46 7.83 6.59 4.65
C VAL A 46 7.53 7.73 5.62
N ILE A 47 6.32 7.75 6.20
CA ILE A 47 5.92 8.81 7.13
C ILE A 47 6.76 8.75 8.41
N GLY A 48 6.93 7.58 9.01
CA GLY A 48 7.65 7.43 10.26
C GLY A 48 9.14 7.76 10.14
N GLN A 49 9.79 7.38 9.02
CA GLN A 49 11.18 7.76 8.76
C GLN A 49 11.33 9.26 8.55
N ALA A 50 10.43 9.89 7.79
CA ALA A 50 10.46 11.33 7.56
C ALA A 50 10.22 12.15 8.84
N LEU A 51 9.48 11.60 9.81
CA LEU A 51 9.28 12.20 11.14
C LEU A 51 10.37 11.85 12.15
N GLY A 52 11.37 11.02 11.78
CA GLY A 52 12.44 10.62 12.66
C GLY A 52 11.98 9.75 13.85
N LEU A 53 10.92 8.96 13.66
CA LEU A 53 10.41 8.07 14.71
C LEU A 53 11.43 7.02 15.12
N SER A 54 11.39 6.63 16.39
CA SER A 54 12.21 5.53 16.90
C SER A 54 11.82 4.21 16.22
N VAL A 55 12.74 3.24 16.17
CA VAL A 55 12.47 1.90 15.62
C VAL A 55 11.27 1.22 16.32
N PRO A 56 11.13 1.26 17.66
CA PRO A 56 9.93 0.74 18.33
C PRO A 56 8.62 1.41 17.88
N ASP A 57 8.61 2.74 17.74
CA ASP A 57 7.39 3.47 17.33
C ASP A 57 7.03 3.16 15.87
N LEU A 58 8.04 3.04 15.01
CA LEU A 58 7.86 2.63 13.62
C LEU A 58 7.27 1.22 13.51
N ALA A 59 7.80 0.28 14.30
CA ALA A 59 7.29 -1.09 14.37
C ALA A 59 5.84 -1.15 14.89
N PHE A 60 5.52 -0.31 15.89
CA PHE A 60 4.16 -0.15 16.38
C PHE A 60 3.22 0.38 15.28
N LEU A 61 3.63 1.44 14.57
CA LEU A 61 2.84 2.05 13.50
C LEU A 61 2.55 1.05 12.35
N VAL A 62 3.57 0.28 11.94
CA VAL A 62 3.42 -0.77 10.93
C VAL A 62 2.47 -1.87 11.41
N SER A 63 2.62 -2.33 12.66
CA SER A 63 1.75 -3.36 13.24
C SER A 63 0.29 -2.91 13.33
N ALA A 64 0.07 -1.68 13.81
CA ALA A 64 -1.26 -1.07 13.86
C ALA A 64 -1.88 -0.94 12.45
N THR A 65 -1.06 -0.55 11.46
CA THR A 65 -1.50 -0.43 10.07
C THR A 65 -1.97 -1.76 9.49
N ILE A 66 -1.19 -2.83 9.66
CA ILE A 66 -1.54 -4.17 9.17
C ILE A 66 -2.81 -4.66 9.87
N PHE A 67 -2.92 -4.45 11.20
CA PHE A 67 -4.09 -4.85 11.98
C PHE A 67 -5.36 -4.15 11.51
N VAL A 68 -5.33 -2.82 11.37
CA VAL A 68 -6.47 -2.03 10.91
C VAL A 68 -6.83 -2.34 9.45
N SER A 69 -5.84 -2.55 8.58
CA SER A 69 -6.04 -3.01 7.20
C SER A 69 -6.80 -4.35 7.13
N GLY A 70 -6.50 -5.30 8.01
CA GLY A 70 -7.25 -6.54 8.12
C GLY A 70 -8.72 -6.32 8.51
N ILE A 71 -8.96 -5.47 9.52
CA ILE A 71 -10.31 -5.13 9.98
C ILE A 71 -11.11 -4.44 8.86
N THR A 72 -10.54 -3.43 8.21
CA THR A 72 -11.22 -2.68 7.15
C THR A 72 -11.47 -3.53 5.92
N THR A 73 -10.53 -4.43 5.56
CA THR A 73 -10.74 -5.42 4.49
C THR A 73 -11.93 -6.32 4.80
N PHE A 74 -12.03 -6.83 6.03
CA PHE A 74 -13.16 -7.64 6.45
C PHE A 74 -14.48 -6.87 6.39
N ILE A 75 -14.51 -5.64 6.89
CA ILE A 75 -15.69 -4.77 6.83
C ILE A 75 -16.09 -4.47 5.38
N GLN A 76 -15.13 -4.20 4.48
CA GLN A 76 -15.45 -3.91 3.08
C GLN A 76 -15.96 -5.13 2.31
N ALA A 77 -15.35 -6.29 2.56
CA ALA A 77 -15.71 -7.53 1.89
C ALA A 77 -17.05 -8.09 2.38
N LYS A 78 -17.30 -8.09 3.70
CA LYS A 78 -18.56 -8.60 4.28
C LYS A 78 -19.69 -7.58 4.21
N GLY A 79 -19.36 -6.31 4.42
CA GLY A 79 -20.31 -5.24 4.66
C GLY A 79 -20.97 -5.31 6.04
N VAL A 80 -21.27 -4.13 6.59
CA VAL A 80 -22.02 -3.93 7.84
C VAL A 80 -23.05 -2.84 7.57
N GLY A 81 -24.31 -3.25 7.41
CA GLY A 81 -25.41 -2.34 7.07
C GLY A 81 -25.17 -1.62 5.72
N PRO A 82 -25.16 -0.26 5.70
CA PRO A 82 -24.91 0.53 4.48
C PRO A 82 -23.41 0.71 4.16
N VAL A 83 -22.51 0.24 5.03
CA VAL A 83 -21.05 0.32 4.84
C VAL A 83 -20.57 -1.02 4.29
N GLY A 84 -19.66 -1.02 3.31
CA GLY A 84 -19.25 -2.25 2.62
C GLY A 84 -19.51 -2.22 1.12
N ALA A 85 -18.49 -2.43 0.29
CA ALA A 85 -18.72 -2.67 -1.14
C ALA A 85 -19.28 -4.08 -1.40
N ARG A 86 -19.15 -5.02 -0.44
CA ARG A 86 -19.57 -6.42 -0.57
C ARG A 86 -18.93 -7.12 -1.76
N VAL A 87 -17.67 -6.77 -2.03
CA VAL A 87 -16.83 -7.38 -3.06
C VAL A 87 -15.44 -7.66 -2.47
N PRO A 88 -14.70 -8.66 -2.98
CA PRO A 88 -13.33 -8.94 -2.55
C PRO A 88 -12.43 -7.72 -2.82
N CYS A 89 -12.18 -6.92 -1.79
CA CYS A 89 -11.42 -5.69 -1.88
C CYS A 89 -10.49 -5.57 -0.68
N ILE A 90 -9.19 -5.67 -0.93
CA ILE A 90 -8.17 -5.51 0.11
C ILE A 90 -8.03 -4.03 0.40
N MET A 91 -8.22 -3.67 1.66
CA MET A 91 -7.97 -2.32 2.16
C MET A 91 -6.54 -2.22 2.66
N GLY A 92 -5.89 -1.10 2.39
CA GLY A 92 -4.52 -0.85 2.80
C GLY A 92 -4.29 0.64 3.02
N THR A 93 -3.02 1.02 3.07
CA THR A 93 -2.62 2.42 3.10
C THR A 93 -2.58 3.01 1.70
N ASP A 94 -2.77 4.32 1.61
CA ASP A 94 -2.78 5.04 0.34
C ASP A 94 -1.63 6.06 0.30
N PHE A 95 -0.84 5.99 -0.76
CA PHE A 95 0.28 6.87 -1.02
C PHE A 95 -0.13 8.31 -1.33
N THR A 96 -1.36 8.55 -1.78
CA THR A 96 -1.86 9.92 -2.00
C THR A 96 -1.79 10.79 -0.75
N PHE A 97 -1.88 10.16 0.42
CA PHE A 97 -1.86 10.86 1.70
C PHE A 97 -0.45 11.13 2.23
N VAL A 98 0.60 10.54 1.65
CA VAL A 98 1.98 10.75 2.15
C VAL A 98 2.35 12.23 2.13
N ALA A 99 2.22 12.89 0.99
CA ALA A 99 2.56 14.31 0.85
C ALA A 99 1.78 15.23 1.80
N PRO A 100 0.43 15.19 1.87
CA PRO A 100 -0.32 16.03 2.80
C PRO A 100 -0.09 15.65 4.28
N SER A 101 0.07 14.36 4.61
CA SER A 101 0.40 13.93 5.98
C SER A 101 1.74 14.51 6.44
N LEU A 102 2.76 14.47 5.57
CA LEU A 102 4.06 15.06 5.83
C LEU A 102 3.97 16.59 5.97
N ALA A 103 3.18 17.26 5.13
CA ALA A 103 2.98 18.71 5.24
C ALA A 103 2.37 19.16 6.59
N VAL A 104 1.50 18.34 7.18
CA VAL A 104 0.91 18.62 8.51
C VAL A 104 1.88 18.27 9.65
N ALA A 105 2.64 17.18 9.50
CA ALA A 105 3.41 16.62 10.60
C ALA A 105 4.85 17.16 10.70
N LEU A 106 5.54 17.42 9.58
CA LEU A 106 6.95 17.87 9.57
C LEU A 106 7.19 19.23 10.24
N PRO A 107 6.34 20.26 10.07
CA PRO A 107 6.60 21.55 10.73
C PRO A 107 6.74 21.43 12.24
N ALA A 108 6.14 20.40 12.86
CA ALA A 108 6.25 20.11 14.28
C ALA A 108 7.62 19.52 14.63
N ALA A 109 8.08 18.57 13.81
CA ALA A 109 9.38 17.92 13.96
C ALA A 109 10.54 18.92 13.83
N ALA A 110 10.34 20.02 13.09
CA ALA A 110 11.30 21.12 12.93
C ALA A 110 11.18 22.24 13.98
N GLY A 111 10.34 22.08 15.02
CA GLY A 111 10.14 23.09 16.08
C GLY A 111 9.24 24.28 15.69
N GLY A 112 8.52 24.18 14.57
CA GLY A 112 7.49 25.14 14.14
C GLY A 112 6.08 24.77 14.62
N MET A 113 5.06 25.51 14.15
CA MET A 113 3.64 25.28 14.47
C MET A 113 3.05 24.04 13.74
N GLY A 114 3.73 22.90 13.76
CA GLY A 114 3.10 21.64 13.35
C GLY A 114 2.53 20.88 14.55
N LEU A 115 1.75 19.85 14.27
CA LEU A 115 1.06 19.05 15.28
C LEU A 115 1.61 17.60 15.41
N GLY A 116 2.63 17.25 14.62
CA GLY A 116 3.30 15.94 14.65
C GLY A 116 2.36 14.77 14.34
N LEU A 117 2.62 13.61 14.95
CA LEU A 117 1.74 12.44 14.85
C LEU A 117 0.29 12.71 15.34
N PRO A 118 0.06 13.39 16.48
CA PRO A 118 -1.30 13.74 16.91
C PRO A 118 -2.07 14.57 15.87
N GLY A 119 -1.39 15.52 15.23
CA GLY A 119 -1.96 16.31 14.14
C GLY A 119 -2.36 15.49 12.93
N LEU A 120 -1.47 14.58 12.52
CA LEU A 120 -1.72 13.65 11.43
C LEU A 120 -2.94 12.78 11.74
N PHE A 121 -3.01 12.18 12.93
CA PHE A 121 -4.17 11.37 13.33
C PHE A 121 -5.45 12.20 13.42
N GLY A 122 -5.41 13.40 13.98
CA GLY A 122 -6.57 14.30 14.02
C GLY A 122 -7.06 14.69 12.63
N ALA A 123 -6.15 15.07 11.74
CA ALA A 123 -6.47 15.44 10.37
C ALA A 123 -7.04 14.27 9.57
N THR A 124 -6.46 13.07 9.69
CA THR A 124 -6.96 11.87 9.01
C THR A 124 -8.32 11.42 9.53
N ILE A 125 -8.57 11.50 10.85
CA ILE A 125 -9.90 11.22 11.42
C ILE A 125 -10.93 12.21 10.86
N MET A 126 -10.66 13.50 10.89
CA MET A 126 -11.56 14.52 10.33
C MET A 126 -11.76 14.36 8.82
N GLY A 127 -10.69 14.04 8.09
CA GLY A 127 -10.73 13.73 6.67
C GLY A 127 -11.63 12.54 6.36
N SER A 128 -11.57 11.47 7.16
CA SER A 128 -12.39 10.28 6.96
C SER A 128 -13.89 10.57 7.04
N PHE A 129 -14.33 11.44 7.97
CA PHE A 129 -15.73 11.86 8.02
C PHE A 129 -16.14 12.64 6.77
N SER A 130 -15.25 13.48 6.27
CA SER A 130 -15.48 14.26 5.05
C SER A 130 -15.62 13.35 3.83
N GLU A 131 -14.77 12.33 3.71
CA GLU A 131 -14.87 11.30 2.66
C GLU A 131 -16.12 10.43 2.77
N MET A 132 -16.52 10.06 4.00
CA MET A 132 -17.76 9.32 4.22
C MET A 132 -18.98 10.10 3.70
N ILE A 133 -19.02 11.41 3.92
CA ILE A 133 -20.09 12.27 3.38
C ILE A 133 -20.00 12.34 1.85
N LEU A 134 -18.80 12.58 1.32
CA LEU A 134 -18.58 12.71 -0.12
C LEU A 134 -18.90 11.40 -0.87
N SER A 135 -18.70 10.24 -0.25
CA SER A 135 -19.00 8.92 -0.82
C SER A 135 -20.46 8.80 -1.29
N ARG A 136 -21.40 9.54 -0.67
CA ARG A 136 -22.83 9.56 -1.04
C ARG A 136 -23.07 10.24 -2.39
N PHE A 137 -22.16 11.11 -2.81
CA PHE A 137 -22.25 11.90 -4.04
C PHE A 137 -21.24 11.44 -5.10
N LEU A 138 -20.70 10.22 -4.97
CA LEU A 138 -19.64 9.74 -5.87
C LEU A 138 -20.10 9.57 -7.32
N LYS A 139 -21.35 9.12 -7.54
CA LYS A 139 -21.90 8.88 -8.89
C LYS A 139 -21.86 10.12 -9.82
N PRO A 140 -22.36 11.29 -9.42
CA PRO A 140 -22.24 12.50 -10.25
C PRO A 140 -20.78 12.98 -10.35
N LEU A 141 -19.98 12.77 -9.31
CA LEU A 141 -18.59 13.22 -9.26
C LEU A 141 -17.69 12.44 -10.25
N MET A 142 -17.95 11.14 -10.47
CA MET A 142 -17.20 10.31 -11.42
C MET A 142 -17.20 10.86 -12.86
N ARG A 143 -18.15 11.73 -13.24
CA ARG A 143 -18.16 12.40 -14.55
C ARG A 143 -16.95 13.33 -14.76
N PHE A 144 -16.37 13.87 -13.68
CA PHE A 144 -15.22 14.77 -13.74
C PHE A 144 -13.87 14.04 -13.77
N PHE A 145 -13.87 12.71 -13.61
CA PHE A 145 -12.68 11.88 -13.61
C PHE A 145 -12.69 10.89 -14.78
N PRO A 146 -12.59 11.38 -16.04
CA PRO A 146 -12.44 10.48 -17.18
C PRO A 146 -11.13 9.69 -17.06
N PRO A 147 -10.99 8.54 -17.77
CA PRO A 147 -9.83 7.65 -17.64
C PRO A 147 -8.47 8.34 -17.78
N ILE A 148 -8.38 9.39 -18.61
CA ILE A 148 -7.15 10.16 -18.76
C ILE A 148 -6.74 10.93 -17.50
N VAL A 149 -7.71 11.46 -16.74
CA VAL A 149 -7.45 12.15 -15.46
C VAL A 149 -7.00 11.13 -14.41
N THR A 150 -7.77 10.05 -14.25
CA THR A 150 -7.42 8.99 -13.28
C THR A 150 -6.07 8.37 -13.59
N GLY A 151 -5.78 8.04 -14.85
CA GLY A 151 -4.48 7.49 -15.26
C GLY A 151 -3.32 8.46 -15.03
N THR A 152 -3.52 9.75 -15.30
CA THR A 152 -2.51 10.79 -15.04
C THR A 152 -2.24 10.91 -13.54
N VAL A 153 -3.28 10.95 -12.70
CA VAL A 153 -3.12 11.03 -11.24
C VAL A 153 -2.40 9.78 -10.69
N VAL A 154 -2.75 8.58 -11.14
CA VAL A 154 -2.05 7.34 -10.74
C VAL A 154 -0.58 7.36 -11.15
N THR A 155 -0.27 7.84 -12.36
CA THR A 155 1.11 7.99 -12.83
C THR A 155 1.89 9.00 -11.99
N LEU A 156 1.24 10.12 -11.62
CA LEU A 156 1.83 11.12 -10.74
C LEU A 156 2.13 10.56 -9.36
N ILE A 157 1.21 9.80 -8.76
CA ILE A 157 1.44 9.13 -7.46
C ILE A 157 2.68 8.23 -7.54
N GLY A 158 2.81 7.41 -8.60
CA GLY A 158 4.01 6.58 -8.77
C GLY A 158 5.29 7.40 -8.94
N THR A 159 5.23 8.47 -9.74
CA THR A 159 6.39 9.30 -10.06
C THR A 159 6.87 10.10 -8.84
N THR A 160 5.95 10.62 -8.01
CA THR A 160 6.30 11.39 -6.81
C THR A 160 6.88 10.54 -5.69
N LEU A 161 6.74 9.21 -5.75
CA LEU A 161 7.37 8.27 -4.82
C LEU A 161 8.78 7.82 -5.25
N LEU A 162 9.19 8.11 -6.49
CA LEU A 162 10.54 7.76 -6.96
C LEU A 162 11.65 8.33 -6.07
N PRO A 163 11.61 9.60 -5.61
CA PRO A 163 12.65 10.12 -4.71
C PRO A 163 12.77 9.30 -3.42
N VAL A 164 11.64 8.91 -2.82
CA VAL A 164 11.63 8.10 -1.60
C VAL A 164 12.23 6.71 -1.84
N ALA A 165 11.90 6.09 -2.97
CA ALA A 165 12.49 4.81 -3.36
C ALA A 165 14.00 4.92 -3.61
N MET A 166 14.46 6.03 -4.22
CA MET A 166 15.87 6.30 -4.44
C MET A 166 16.63 6.53 -3.14
N ASP A 167 16.04 7.24 -2.18
CA ASP A 167 16.61 7.43 -0.84
C ASP A 167 16.77 6.09 -0.11
N TRP A 168 15.77 5.20 -0.19
CA TRP A 168 15.87 3.85 0.35
C TRP A 168 16.96 3.03 -0.35
N ALA A 169 17.05 3.13 -1.67
CA ALA A 169 18.08 2.43 -2.44
C ALA A 169 19.51 2.93 -2.14
N ALA A 170 19.64 4.21 -1.80
CA ALA A 170 20.91 4.83 -1.41
C ALA A 170 21.35 4.46 0.03
N GLY A 171 20.50 3.83 0.84
CA GLY A 171 20.81 3.47 2.24
C GLY A 171 20.00 4.23 3.30
N GLY A 172 19.06 5.09 2.88
CA GLY A 172 18.21 5.90 3.74
C GLY A 172 18.71 7.32 3.92
N ALA A 173 17.79 8.29 3.88
CA ALA A 173 18.12 9.71 4.02
C ALA A 173 18.86 9.97 5.35
N GLY A 174 20.06 10.58 5.27
CA GLY A 174 20.90 10.87 6.43
C GLY A 174 21.82 9.74 6.89
N ALA A 175 21.87 8.61 6.17
CA ALA A 175 22.82 7.53 6.45
C ALA A 175 24.28 7.95 6.20
N LYS A 176 25.22 7.44 7.00
CA LYS A 176 26.66 7.72 6.85
C LYS A 176 27.23 7.17 5.54
N ASP A 177 26.60 6.12 5.03
CA ASP A 177 26.92 5.39 3.81
C ASP A 177 25.90 5.68 2.69
N TYR A 178 25.27 6.86 2.72
CA TYR A 178 24.33 7.27 1.68
C TYR A 178 24.99 7.24 0.30
N GLY A 179 24.34 6.56 -0.64
CA GLY A 179 24.83 6.38 -2.01
C GLY A 179 26.02 5.43 -2.10
N SER A 180 26.29 4.62 -1.08
CA SER A 180 27.36 3.62 -1.18
C SER A 180 27.09 2.66 -2.35
N LEU A 181 28.16 2.31 -3.07
CA LEU A 181 28.06 1.39 -4.20
C LEU A 181 27.42 0.06 -3.80
N ARG A 182 27.64 -0.37 -2.55
CA ARG A 182 27.05 -1.59 -1.98
C ARG A 182 25.53 -1.49 -1.87
N ASN A 183 24.98 -0.41 -1.31
CA ASN A 183 23.53 -0.24 -1.14
C ASN A 183 22.83 -0.16 -2.51
N VAL A 184 23.44 0.55 -3.46
CA VAL A 184 22.92 0.68 -4.83
C VAL A 184 22.93 -0.67 -5.55
N ILE A 185 24.02 -1.45 -5.47
CA ILE A 185 24.11 -2.78 -6.08
C ILE A 185 23.04 -3.71 -5.50
N ILE A 186 22.89 -3.75 -4.17
CA ILE A 186 21.88 -4.59 -3.51
C ILE A 186 20.48 -4.21 -4.00
N SER A 187 20.18 -2.92 -4.07
CA SER A 187 18.88 -2.41 -4.53
C SER A 187 18.59 -2.78 -5.99
N ILE A 188 19.58 -2.66 -6.88
CA ILE A 188 19.46 -3.09 -8.29
C ILE A 188 19.24 -4.61 -8.38
N VAL A 189 19.99 -5.41 -7.62
CA VAL A 189 19.84 -6.87 -7.60
C VAL A 189 18.43 -7.26 -7.14
N VAL A 190 17.93 -6.69 -6.04
CA VAL A 190 16.58 -6.92 -5.54
C VAL A 190 15.52 -6.52 -6.58
N LEU A 191 15.68 -5.35 -7.21
CA LEU A 191 14.78 -4.89 -8.27
C LEU A 191 14.75 -5.86 -9.46
N LEU A 192 15.91 -6.32 -9.93
CA LEU A 192 16.00 -7.28 -11.03
C LEU A 192 15.33 -8.61 -10.69
N ILE A 193 15.51 -9.10 -9.46
CA ILE A 193 14.84 -10.31 -8.96
C ILE A 193 13.32 -10.12 -8.97
N ILE A 194 12.83 -8.99 -8.45
CA ILE A 194 11.39 -8.70 -8.44
C ILE A 194 10.84 -8.67 -9.87
N ILE A 195 11.50 -7.97 -10.79
CA ILE A 195 11.07 -7.88 -12.20
C ILE A 195 11.08 -9.27 -12.86
N PHE A 196 12.14 -10.06 -12.64
CA PHE A 196 12.27 -11.40 -13.19
C PHE A 196 11.15 -12.33 -12.67
N LEU A 197 10.93 -12.36 -11.36
CA LEU A 197 9.87 -13.15 -10.75
C LEU A 197 8.48 -12.67 -11.15
N ASN A 198 8.26 -11.37 -11.28
CA ASN A 198 6.97 -10.82 -11.72
C ASN A 198 6.66 -11.19 -13.18
N ARG A 199 7.68 -11.16 -14.05
CA ARG A 199 7.52 -11.45 -15.48
C ARG A 199 7.43 -12.94 -15.80
N TYR A 200 8.25 -13.77 -15.15
CA TYR A 200 8.35 -15.21 -15.46
C TYR A 200 7.73 -16.13 -14.41
N GLY A 201 7.44 -15.60 -13.22
CA GLY A 201 6.81 -16.37 -12.14
C GLY A 201 5.37 -16.74 -12.50
N LYS A 202 5.04 -18.02 -12.31
CA LYS A 202 3.68 -18.54 -12.51
C LYS A 202 2.94 -18.58 -11.17
N GLY A 203 1.65 -18.25 -11.19
CA GLY A 203 0.76 -18.34 -10.04
C GLY A 203 1.26 -17.51 -8.84
N MET A 204 1.40 -18.17 -7.69
CA MET A 204 1.74 -17.52 -6.42
C MET A 204 3.13 -16.86 -6.40
N ILE A 205 4.09 -17.37 -7.18
CA ILE A 205 5.46 -16.81 -7.22
C ILE A 205 5.46 -15.41 -7.86
N GLY A 206 4.66 -15.21 -8.92
CA GLY A 206 4.54 -13.91 -9.58
C GLY A 206 3.92 -12.86 -8.67
N SER A 207 2.84 -13.23 -7.97
CA SER A 207 2.16 -12.32 -7.03
C SER A 207 2.98 -12.03 -5.77
N ALA A 208 3.80 -12.99 -5.32
CA ALA A 208 4.68 -12.84 -4.16
C ALA A 208 6.06 -12.24 -4.46
N SER A 209 6.33 -11.86 -5.71
CA SER A 209 7.63 -11.38 -6.19
C SER A 209 8.25 -10.31 -5.30
N VAL A 210 7.46 -9.32 -4.84
CA VAL A 210 7.93 -8.25 -3.96
C VAL A 210 8.40 -8.78 -2.60
N LEU A 211 7.59 -9.63 -1.94
CA LEU A 211 7.95 -10.20 -0.64
C LEU A 211 9.18 -11.11 -0.74
N ILE A 212 9.25 -11.94 -1.78
CA ILE A 212 10.40 -12.80 -2.05
C ILE A 212 11.65 -11.95 -2.28
N GLY A 213 11.53 -10.85 -3.04
CA GLY A 213 12.61 -9.89 -3.25
C GLY A 213 13.13 -9.29 -1.93
N ILE A 214 12.23 -8.90 -1.03
CA ILE A 214 12.57 -8.39 0.31
C ILE A 214 13.35 -9.44 1.12
N VAL A 215 12.87 -10.70 1.14
CA VAL A 215 13.53 -11.79 1.89
C VAL A 215 14.92 -12.08 1.33
N ILE A 216 15.06 -12.16 0.01
CA ILE A 216 16.37 -12.40 -0.64
C ILE A 216 17.31 -11.22 -0.37
N GLY A 217 16.83 -9.98 -0.48
CA GLY A 217 17.60 -8.78 -0.14
C GLY A 217 18.11 -8.82 1.29
N TYR A 218 17.26 -9.20 2.25
CA TYR A 218 17.65 -9.34 3.65
C TYR A 218 18.74 -10.41 3.85
N ILE A 219 18.63 -11.56 3.18
CA ILE A 219 19.64 -12.63 3.25
C ILE A 219 20.98 -12.16 2.69
N ILE A 220 20.98 -11.40 1.58
CA ILE A 220 22.20 -10.82 1.00
C ILE A 220 22.86 -9.84 1.97
N CYS A 221 22.06 -9.06 2.72
CA CYS A 221 22.56 -8.10 3.71
C CYS A 221 23.05 -8.73 5.01
N TYR A 222 22.64 -9.95 5.37
CA TYR A 222 23.02 -10.58 6.64
C TYR A 222 24.53 -10.81 6.86
N PRO A 223 25.31 -11.31 5.87
CA PRO A 223 26.75 -11.52 6.01
C PRO A 223 27.60 -10.26 5.80
N LEU A 224 26.97 -9.10 5.58
CA LEU A 224 27.56 -7.87 5.07
C LEU A 224 27.72 -6.83 6.18
#